data_AF-A0A3D2S9V0-F1
#
_entry.id   AF-A0A3D2S9V0-F1
#
_cell.length_a   1.000
_cell.length_b   1.000
_cell.length_c   1.000
_cell.angle_alpha   90.00
_cell.angle_beta   90.00
_cell.angle_gamma   90.00
#
_symmetry.space_group_name_H-M   'P 1'
#
loop_
_entity.id
_entity.type
_entity.pdbx_description
1 polymer ?
#
loop_
_entity_poly.entity_id
_entity_poly.type
_entity_poly.pdbx_seq_one_letter_code
_entity_poly.pdbx_strand_id
1 'polypeptide(L)'
;MSERNYVLLIQKLDAFIRRYYLNQMVRGGLYTLAIVLSAYLLFSILEFYFYFPPAMRKVLFYGWLLTAGAGLFVWVIQPLLHFMRLGRIIDYATASRIIGDHFANVEDKLLNILQLRSQSAEAKDKSLIEASIDQKISAIQLVPFREAIDIRKNKKYLPFALPPVAILLFLLFAAPNILIDSNYRLIRNNRYFEKEAPFRFRINNEVLEVPQYDDFELSVDVGGNVIPAAVSIVTATGTYSMEVNGPGAFTYTFKKIPAD
;
A
#
# COMPACT_ATOMS: atom_id res chain seq x y z
N MET A 1 10.88 39.92 -33.64
CA MET A 1 9.97 39.97 -32.46
C MET A 1 9.06 38.74 -32.40
N SER A 2 8.62 38.20 -33.54
CA SER A 2 7.76 37.01 -33.65
C SER A 2 8.28 35.74 -32.96
N GLU A 3 9.56 35.42 -33.15
CA GLU A 3 10.19 34.28 -32.49
C GLU A 3 10.08 34.35 -30.96
N ARG A 4 10.17 35.54 -30.37
CA ARG A 4 10.18 35.70 -28.91
C ARG A 4 8.80 35.41 -28.31
N ASN A 5 7.73 35.86 -28.97
CA ASN A 5 6.35 35.62 -28.53
C ASN A 5 5.95 34.15 -28.69
N TYR A 6 6.37 33.51 -29.79
CA TYR A 6 6.14 32.10 -30.02
C TYR A 6 6.88 31.22 -28.98
N VAL A 7 8.16 31.51 -28.72
CA VAL A 7 8.92 30.80 -27.65
C VAL A 7 8.23 30.95 -26.30
N LEU A 8 7.70 32.15 -25.98
CA LEU A 8 6.96 32.37 -24.73
C LEU A 8 5.65 31.56 -24.67
N LEU A 9 4.93 31.43 -25.79
CA LEU A 9 3.73 30.59 -25.89
C LEU A 9 4.07 29.11 -25.62
N ILE A 10 5.12 28.59 -26.27
CA ILE A 10 5.57 27.21 -26.08
C ILE A 10 6.02 26.96 -24.64
N GLN A 11 6.74 27.90 -24.02
CA GLN A 11 7.09 27.80 -22.60
C GLN A 11 5.86 27.75 -21.68
N LYS A 12 4.80 28.49 -22.00
CA LYS A 12 3.53 28.43 -21.25
C LYS A 12 2.81 27.08 -21.45
N LEU A 13 2.77 26.56 -22.67
CA LEU A 13 2.25 25.22 -22.98
C LEU A 13 3.03 24.14 -22.23
N ASP A 14 4.36 24.20 -22.24
CA ASP A 14 5.24 23.30 -21.49
C ASP A 14 4.99 23.36 -19.98
N ALA A 15 4.75 24.55 -19.44
CA ALA A 15 4.41 24.71 -18.03
C ALA A 15 3.04 24.09 -17.70
N PHE A 16 2.07 24.19 -18.62
CA PHE A 16 0.78 23.52 -18.49
C PHE A 16 0.93 21.99 -18.53
N ILE A 17 1.66 21.45 -19.52
CA ILE A 17 1.89 20.00 -19.67
C ILE A 17 2.55 19.42 -18.41
N ARG A 18 3.57 20.10 -17.87
CA ARG A 18 4.21 19.67 -16.60
C ARG A 18 3.23 19.65 -15.44
N ARG A 19 2.36 20.66 -15.33
CA ARG A 19 1.34 20.74 -14.28
C ARG A 19 0.24 19.69 -14.46
N TYR A 20 -0.06 19.30 -15.70
CA TYR A 20 -0.98 18.22 -16.04
C TYR A 20 -0.50 16.88 -15.52
N TYR A 21 0.74 16.50 -15.85
CA TYR A 21 1.31 15.25 -15.36
C TYR A 21 1.47 15.24 -13.84
N LEU A 22 1.80 16.38 -13.23
CA LEU A 22 1.85 16.50 -11.77
C LEU A 22 0.46 16.23 -11.15
N ASN A 23 -0.60 16.82 -11.71
CA ASN A 23 -1.96 16.58 -11.24
C ASN A 23 -2.38 15.11 -11.39
N GLN A 24 -2.06 14.50 -12.52
CA GLN A 24 -2.31 13.08 -12.76
C GLN A 24 -1.54 12.19 -11.78
N MET A 25 -0.28 12.52 -11.48
CA MET A 25 0.56 11.78 -10.53
C MET A 25 0.03 11.90 -9.09
N VAL A 26 -0.38 13.09 -8.66
CA VAL A 26 -0.96 13.26 -7.31
C VAL A 26 -2.26 12.48 -7.16
N ARG A 27 -3.15 12.58 -8.16
CA ARG A 27 -4.41 11.83 -8.16
C ARG A 27 -4.16 10.32 -8.19
N GLY A 28 -3.28 9.86 -9.08
CA GLY A 28 -2.90 8.46 -9.22
C GLY A 28 -2.26 7.91 -7.95
N GLY A 29 -1.30 8.63 -7.39
CA GLY A 29 -0.63 8.26 -6.14
C GLY A 29 -1.58 8.15 -4.95
N LEU A 30 -2.58 9.03 -4.84
CA LEU A 30 -3.61 8.93 -3.79
C LEU A 30 -4.45 7.65 -3.94
N TYR A 31 -4.81 7.25 -5.17
CA TYR A 31 -5.52 6.00 -5.40
C TYR A 31 -4.64 4.77 -5.15
N THR A 32 -3.38 4.78 -5.62
CA THR A 32 -2.44 3.69 -5.36
C THR A 32 -2.28 3.50 -3.86
N LEU A 33 -2.05 4.60 -3.13
CA LEU A 33 -1.89 4.57 -1.69
C LEU A 33 -3.14 3.99 -1.02
N ALA A 34 -4.33 4.49 -1.36
CA ALA A 34 -5.57 4.01 -0.76
C ALA A 34 -5.78 2.51 -0.99
N ILE A 35 -5.61 2.02 -2.22
CA ILE A 35 -5.84 0.61 -2.58
C ILE A 35 -4.78 -0.29 -1.95
N VAL A 36 -3.50 0.05 -2.12
CA VAL A 36 -2.39 -0.78 -1.63
C VAL A 36 -2.39 -0.88 -0.11
N LEU A 37 -2.63 0.25 0.58
CA LEU A 37 -2.68 0.28 2.03
C LEU A 37 -3.92 -0.46 2.56
N SER A 38 -5.08 -0.28 1.94
CA SER A 38 -6.30 -1.02 2.31
C SER A 38 -6.12 -2.53 2.14
N ALA A 39 -5.58 -2.96 1.01
CA ALA A 39 -5.32 -4.37 0.75
C ALA A 39 -4.32 -4.94 1.75
N TYR A 40 -3.23 -4.20 2.04
CA TYR A 40 -2.25 -4.60 3.05
C TYR A 40 -2.88 -4.78 4.44
N LEU A 41 -3.69 -3.82 4.88
CA LEU A 41 -4.36 -3.88 6.18
C LEU A 41 -5.35 -5.04 6.26
N LEU A 42 -6.18 -5.21 5.23
CA LEU A 42 -7.14 -6.30 5.16
C LEU A 42 -6.41 -7.65 5.24
N PHE A 43 -5.34 -7.84 4.47
CA PHE A 43 -4.56 -9.07 4.52
C PHE A 43 -3.85 -9.27 5.86
N SER A 44 -3.32 -8.22 6.48
CA SER A 44 -2.66 -8.30 7.78
C SER A 44 -3.62 -8.70 8.89
N ILE A 45 -4.84 -8.15 8.88
CA ILE A 45 -5.90 -8.49 9.83
C ILE A 45 -6.39 -9.93 9.59
N LEU A 46 -6.68 -10.30 8.34
CA LEU A 46 -7.13 -11.65 8.01
C LEU A 46 -6.07 -12.70 8.36
N GLU A 47 -4.80 -12.47 8.04
CA GLU A 47 -3.70 -13.36 8.39
C GLU A 47 -3.59 -13.54 9.92
N PHE A 48 -3.81 -12.47 10.69
CA PHE A 48 -3.76 -12.52 12.15
C PHE A 48 -4.86 -13.40 12.75
N TYR A 49 -6.09 -13.33 12.22
CA TYR A 49 -7.20 -14.11 12.74
C TYR A 49 -7.27 -15.53 12.19
N PHE A 50 -7.00 -15.72 10.89
CA PHE A 50 -7.25 -16.99 10.20
C PHE A 50 -6.03 -17.91 10.09
N TYR A 51 -4.81 -17.43 10.41
CA TYR A 51 -3.58 -18.24 10.32
C TYR A 51 -3.48 -18.99 8.98
N PHE A 52 -3.43 -18.24 7.87
CA PHE A 52 -3.53 -18.85 6.55
C PHE A 52 -2.41 -19.87 6.29
N PRO A 53 -2.71 -20.94 5.52
CA PRO A 53 -1.70 -21.91 5.12
C PRO A 53 -0.64 -21.24 4.21
N PRO A 54 0.60 -21.79 4.17
CA PRO A 54 1.71 -21.20 3.43
C PRO A 54 1.42 -20.91 1.95
N ALA A 55 0.64 -21.77 1.28
CA ALA A 55 0.25 -21.59 -0.12
C ALA A 55 -0.60 -20.33 -0.33
N MET A 56 -1.62 -20.12 0.50
CA MET A 56 -2.50 -18.95 0.42
C MET A 56 -1.71 -17.67 0.74
N ARG A 57 -0.83 -17.72 1.74
CA ARG A 57 0.02 -16.58 2.12
C ARG A 57 0.93 -16.14 0.98
N LYS A 58 1.50 -17.07 0.20
CA LYS A 58 2.30 -16.74 -1.00
C LYS A 58 1.46 -16.03 -2.05
N VAL A 59 0.27 -16.55 -2.37
CA VAL A 59 -0.63 -15.94 -3.36
C VAL A 59 -1.02 -14.52 -2.93
N LEU A 60 -1.38 -14.33 -1.66
CA LEU A 60 -1.72 -13.02 -1.11
C LEU A 60 -0.53 -12.06 -1.16
N PHE A 61 0.67 -12.50 -0.75
CA PHE A 61 1.87 -11.67 -0.75
C PHE A 61 2.29 -11.24 -2.15
N TYR A 62 2.42 -12.19 -3.08
CA TYR A 62 2.83 -11.87 -4.46
C TYR A 62 1.72 -11.14 -5.23
N GLY A 63 0.44 -11.45 -4.97
CA GLY A 63 -0.68 -10.72 -5.53
C GLY A 63 -0.68 -9.26 -5.06
N TRP A 64 -0.51 -9.03 -3.76
CA TRP A 64 -0.36 -7.68 -3.21
C TRP A 64 0.84 -6.96 -3.81
N LEU A 65 2.00 -7.62 -3.91
CA LEU A 65 3.22 -7.06 -4.49
C LEU A 65 3.04 -6.68 -5.97
N LEU A 66 2.40 -7.54 -6.76
CA LEU A 66 2.12 -7.29 -8.16
C LEU A 66 1.15 -6.12 -8.31
N THR A 67 0.07 -6.09 -7.52
CA THR A 67 -0.92 -5.00 -7.55
C THR A 67 -0.31 -3.67 -7.14
N ALA A 68 0.54 -3.67 -6.11
CA ALA A 68 1.28 -2.49 -5.65
C ALA A 68 2.29 -2.03 -6.71
N GLY A 69 3.08 -2.95 -7.28
CA GLY A 69 4.05 -2.65 -8.33
C GLY A 69 3.39 -2.11 -9.59
N ALA A 70 2.33 -2.74 -10.08
CA ALA A 70 1.58 -2.30 -11.24
C ALA A 70 0.91 -0.93 -11.00
N GLY A 71 0.27 -0.74 -9.84
CA GLY A 71 -0.35 0.53 -9.47
C GLY A 71 0.67 1.67 -9.38
N LEU A 72 1.83 1.44 -8.77
CA LEU A 72 2.92 2.42 -8.72
C LEU A 72 3.49 2.69 -10.11
N PHE A 73 3.66 1.66 -10.93
CA PHE A 73 4.21 1.82 -12.27
C PHE A 73 3.31 2.66 -13.17
N VAL A 74 2.01 2.35 -13.22
CA VAL A 74 1.07 3.03 -14.11
C VAL A 74 0.67 4.41 -13.60
N TRP A 75 0.46 4.58 -12.29
CA TRP A 75 -0.08 5.83 -11.73
C TRP A 75 0.97 6.80 -11.19
N VAL A 76 2.21 6.34 -10.94
CA VAL A 76 3.29 7.18 -10.41
C VAL A 76 4.49 7.23 -11.36
N ILE A 77 5.08 6.09 -11.71
CA ILE A 77 6.31 6.03 -12.51
C ILE A 77 6.05 6.51 -13.95
N GLN A 78 4.98 6.04 -14.59
CA GLN A 78 4.67 6.44 -15.96
C GLN A 78 4.46 7.97 -16.06
N PRO A 79 3.59 8.64 -15.26
CA PRO A 79 3.47 10.10 -15.30
C PRO A 79 4.77 10.82 -14.94
N LEU A 80 5.60 10.27 -14.06
CA LEU A 80 6.90 10.84 -13.71
C LEU A 80 7.87 10.82 -14.90
N LEU A 81 7.93 9.72 -15.65
CA LEU A 81 8.73 9.63 -16.88
C LEU A 81 8.29 10.68 -17.90
N HIS A 82 6.97 10.84 -18.08
CA HIS A 82 6.41 11.86 -18.98
C HIS A 82 6.72 13.28 -18.49
N PHE A 83 6.69 13.53 -17.18
CA PHE A 83 7.09 14.80 -16.59
C PHE A 83 8.58 15.12 -16.85
N MET A 84 9.45 14.11 -16.78
CA MET A 84 10.88 14.23 -17.11
C MET A 84 11.16 14.26 -18.62
N ARG A 85 10.12 14.26 -19.46
CA ARG A 85 10.23 14.19 -20.93
C ARG A 85 10.86 12.89 -21.46
N LEU A 86 10.90 11.83 -20.65
CA LEU A 86 11.28 10.49 -21.09
C LEU A 86 10.03 9.76 -21.58
N GLY A 87 9.84 9.68 -22.90
CA GLY A 87 8.74 8.93 -23.54
C GLY A 87 7.77 9.79 -24.36
N ARG A 88 6.56 9.27 -24.61
CA ARG A 88 5.53 9.92 -25.45
C ARG A 88 4.79 11.01 -24.69
N ILE A 89 5.25 12.26 -24.78
CA ILE A 89 4.56 13.43 -24.21
C ILE A 89 3.31 13.74 -25.04
N ILE A 90 2.26 14.28 -24.41
CA ILE A 90 1.13 14.86 -25.16
C ILE A 90 1.61 15.96 -26.10
N ASP A 91 1.09 15.95 -27.33
CA ASP A 91 1.43 16.98 -28.31
C ASP A 91 0.79 18.33 -27.96
N TYR A 92 1.36 19.42 -28.47
CA TYR A 92 0.84 20.77 -28.25
C TYR A 92 -0.60 20.94 -28.75
N ALA A 93 -1.01 20.21 -29.79
CA ALA A 93 -2.39 20.18 -30.25
C ALA A 93 -3.34 19.55 -29.21
N THR A 94 -2.93 18.44 -28.58
CA THR A 94 -3.69 17.81 -27.50
C THR A 94 -3.75 18.71 -26.26
N ALA A 95 -2.62 19.32 -25.89
CA ALA A 95 -2.58 20.28 -24.79
C ALA A 95 -3.53 21.47 -25.03
N SER A 96 -3.58 21.97 -26.27
CA SER A 96 -4.49 23.07 -26.65
C SER A 96 -5.96 22.69 -26.52
N ARG A 97 -6.33 21.46 -26.87
CA ARG A 97 -7.69 20.93 -26.66
C ARG A 97 -8.06 20.86 -25.18
N ILE A 98 -7.18 20.31 -24.34
CA ILE A 98 -7.41 20.21 -22.88
C ILE A 98 -7.49 21.61 -22.23
N ILE A 99 -6.71 22.59 -22.70
CA ILE A 99 -6.83 23.99 -22.27
C ILE A 99 -8.18 24.57 -22.73
N GLY A 100 -8.60 24.24 -23.96
CA GLY A 100 -9.87 24.62 -24.57
C GLY A 100 -11.10 24.20 -23.77
N ASP A 101 -11.11 22.97 -23.25
CA ASP A 101 -12.18 22.46 -22.37
C ASP A 101 -12.40 23.36 -21.14
N HIS A 102 -11.36 24.04 -20.67
CA HIS A 102 -11.45 24.98 -19.55
C HIS A 102 -11.69 26.44 -19.99
N PHE A 103 -11.25 26.78 -21.20
CA PHE A 103 -11.32 28.12 -21.77
C PHE A 103 -11.81 28.05 -23.23
N ALA A 104 -13.14 27.94 -23.41
CA ALA A 104 -13.78 27.74 -24.72
C ALA A 104 -13.35 28.76 -25.80
N ASN A 105 -13.01 29.99 -25.42
CA ASN A 105 -12.59 31.05 -26.36
C ASN A 105 -11.12 30.95 -26.83
N VAL A 106 -10.36 29.98 -26.35
CA VAL A 106 -8.90 29.90 -26.52
C VAL A 106 -8.48 28.67 -27.34
N GLU A 107 -9.29 27.61 -27.37
CA GLU A 107 -9.02 26.36 -28.10
C GLU A 107 -8.68 26.59 -29.57
N ASP A 108 -9.65 27.16 -30.31
CA ASP A 108 -9.55 27.39 -31.75
C ASP A 108 -8.39 28.31 -32.08
N LYS A 109 -8.12 29.30 -31.22
CA LYS A 109 -7.03 30.27 -31.41
C LYS A 109 -5.68 29.59 -31.24
N LEU A 110 -5.50 28.73 -30.23
CA LEU A 110 -4.26 27.99 -30.00
C LEU A 110 -3.98 27.00 -31.14
N LEU A 111 -4.99 26.23 -31.54
CA LEU A 111 -4.84 25.26 -32.62
C LEU A 111 -4.51 25.96 -33.94
N ASN A 112 -5.19 27.06 -34.25
CA ASN A 112 -4.94 27.86 -35.45
C ASN A 112 -3.53 28.46 -35.46
N ILE A 113 -3.02 28.96 -34.32
CA ILE A 113 -1.64 29.46 -34.21
C ILE A 113 -0.62 28.33 -34.44
N LEU A 114 -0.83 27.15 -33.85
CA LEU A 114 0.06 26.00 -34.02
C LEU A 114 0.10 25.52 -35.49
N GLN A 115 -1.06 25.45 -36.16
CA GLN A 115 -1.19 25.08 -37.58
C GLN A 115 -0.57 26.13 -38.52
N LEU A 116 -0.81 27.43 -38.26
CA LEU A 116 -0.19 28.50 -39.06
C LEU A 116 1.33 28.47 -38.95
N ARG A 117 1.88 28.14 -37.76
CA ARG A 117 3.31 27.99 -37.59
C ARG A 117 3.87 26.81 -38.36
N SER A 118 3.21 25.64 -38.35
CA SER A 118 3.66 24.49 -39.14
C SER A 118 3.63 24.79 -40.65
N GLN A 119 2.63 25.54 -41.13
CA GLN A 119 2.54 25.98 -42.53
C GLN A 119 3.58 27.06 -42.89
N SER A 120 3.90 27.98 -41.95
CA SER A 120 4.90 29.03 -42.17
C SER A 120 6.32 28.50 -42.38
N ALA A 121 6.61 27.28 -41.90
CA ALA A 121 7.90 26.64 -42.10
C ALA A 121 8.17 26.31 -43.59
N GLU A 122 7.10 26.09 -44.37
CA GLU A 122 7.15 25.66 -45.78
C GLU A 122 6.75 26.78 -46.77
N ALA A 123 6.27 27.93 -46.29
CA ALA A 123 5.76 29.02 -47.12
C ALA A 123 6.85 30.00 -47.60
N LYS A 124 6.67 30.53 -48.82
CA LYS A 124 7.54 31.56 -49.42
C LYS A 124 7.43 32.93 -48.74
N ASP A 125 6.26 33.29 -48.21
CA ASP A 125 5.98 34.58 -47.57
C ASP A 125 5.91 34.47 -46.04
N LYS A 126 7.07 34.24 -45.41
CA LYS A 126 7.19 34.09 -43.94
C LYS A 126 6.77 35.33 -43.15
N SER A 127 7.07 36.53 -43.65
CA SER A 127 6.92 37.78 -42.89
C SER A 127 5.46 38.14 -42.56
N LEU A 128 4.54 37.94 -43.51
CA LEU A 128 3.11 38.21 -43.32
C LEU A 128 2.44 37.19 -42.40
N ILE A 129 2.84 35.91 -42.52
CA ILE A 129 2.33 34.84 -41.67
C ILE A 129 2.82 35.02 -40.24
N GLU A 130 4.08 35.39 -40.03
CA GLU A 130 4.63 35.68 -38.70
C GLU A 130 3.95 36.87 -38.01
N ALA A 131 3.66 37.95 -38.75
CA ALA A 131 2.92 39.09 -38.19
C ALA A 131 1.49 38.70 -37.75
N SER A 132 0.83 37.86 -38.53
CA SER A 132 -0.51 37.32 -38.20
C SER A 132 -0.47 36.41 -36.97
N ILE A 133 0.59 35.59 -36.83
CA ILE A 133 0.83 34.76 -35.64
C ILE A 133 1.03 35.64 -34.40
N ASP A 134 1.85 36.69 -34.49
CA ASP A 134 2.13 37.60 -33.38
C ASP A 134 0.88 38.32 -32.86
N GLN A 135 0.06 38.80 -33.78
CA GLN A 135 -1.20 39.46 -33.44
C GLN A 135 -2.14 38.49 -32.69
N LYS A 136 -2.23 37.24 -33.17
CA LYS A 136 -3.05 36.19 -32.55
C LYS A 136 -2.52 35.76 -31.18
N ILE A 137 -1.19 35.64 -31.01
CA ILE A 137 -0.56 35.32 -29.71
C ILE A 137 -0.85 36.41 -28.68
N SER A 138 -0.74 37.68 -29.08
CA SER A 138 -1.00 38.83 -28.19
C SER A 138 -2.43 38.81 -27.65
N ALA A 139 -3.41 38.37 -28.45
CA ALA A 139 -4.81 38.26 -28.05
C ALA A 139 -5.08 37.16 -27.00
N ILE A 140 -4.21 36.16 -26.87
CA ILE A 140 -4.34 35.04 -25.92
C ILE A 140 -3.32 35.11 -24.77
N GLN A 141 -2.37 36.05 -24.81
CA GLN A 141 -1.25 36.11 -23.89
C GLN A 141 -1.66 36.35 -22.43
N LEU A 142 -2.82 36.98 -22.18
CA LEU A 142 -3.36 37.23 -20.85
C LEU A 142 -3.96 35.97 -20.18
N VAL A 143 -4.20 34.89 -20.91
CA VAL A 143 -4.85 33.69 -20.34
C VAL A 143 -3.83 32.89 -19.51
N PRO A 144 -4.10 32.65 -18.21
CA PRO A 144 -3.22 31.87 -17.36
C PRO A 144 -3.43 30.37 -17.60
N PHE A 145 -2.74 29.78 -18.58
CA PHE A 145 -2.86 28.34 -18.89
C PHE A 145 -2.62 27.44 -17.66
N ARG A 146 -1.80 27.88 -16.70
CA ARG A 146 -1.54 27.15 -15.44
C ARG A 146 -2.79 26.96 -14.57
N GLU A 147 -3.79 27.83 -14.68
CA GLU A 147 -5.02 27.78 -13.87
C GLU A 147 -6.01 26.73 -14.36
N ALA A 148 -5.91 26.28 -15.62
CA ALA A 148 -6.72 25.18 -16.13
C ALA A 148 -6.54 23.88 -15.33
N ILE A 149 -5.47 23.77 -14.53
CA ILE A 149 -5.18 22.61 -13.69
C ILE A 149 -5.05 23.02 -12.23
N ASP A 150 -6.11 22.74 -11.48
CA ASP A 150 -6.15 22.95 -10.03
C ASP A 150 -5.85 21.67 -9.26
N ILE A 151 -4.60 21.54 -8.81
CA ILE A 151 -4.12 20.43 -7.99
C ILE A 151 -4.90 20.35 -6.66
N ARG A 152 -5.46 21.48 -6.18
CA ARG A 152 -6.23 21.51 -4.94
C ARG A 152 -7.51 20.68 -5.02
N LYS A 153 -8.05 20.45 -6.23
CA LYS A 153 -9.21 19.56 -6.43
C LYS A 153 -8.89 18.10 -6.06
N ASN A 154 -7.62 17.70 -6.06
CA ASN A 154 -7.22 16.36 -5.61
C ASN A 154 -7.45 16.12 -4.11
N LYS A 155 -7.67 17.19 -3.31
CA LYS A 155 -8.11 17.05 -1.92
C LYS A 155 -9.42 16.26 -1.80
N LYS A 156 -10.26 16.22 -2.84
CA LYS A 156 -11.47 15.38 -2.88
C LYS A 156 -11.16 13.88 -2.78
N TYR A 157 -9.94 13.45 -3.15
CA TYR A 157 -9.52 12.05 -3.06
C TYR A 157 -8.84 11.72 -1.74
N LEU A 158 -8.43 12.73 -0.97
CA LEU A 158 -7.79 12.55 0.33
C LEU A 158 -8.67 11.78 1.34
N PRO A 159 -10.00 12.02 1.44
CA PRO A 159 -10.89 11.24 2.29
C PRO A 159 -10.97 9.75 1.97
N PHE A 160 -10.54 9.30 0.77
CA PHE A 160 -10.50 7.87 0.45
C PHE A 160 -9.20 7.21 0.92
N ALA A 161 -8.09 7.96 0.96
CA ALA A 161 -6.82 7.47 1.49
C ALA A 161 -6.72 7.60 3.02
N LEU A 162 -7.55 8.45 3.63
CA LEU A 162 -7.52 8.74 5.07
C LEU A 162 -7.95 7.55 5.94
N PRO A 163 -9.04 6.82 5.67
CA PRO A 163 -9.47 5.69 6.51
C PRO A 163 -8.42 4.58 6.60
N PRO A 164 -7.78 4.12 5.49
CA PRO A 164 -6.71 3.15 5.57
C PRO A 164 -5.54 3.65 6.44
N VAL A 165 -5.12 4.91 6.25
CA VAL A 165 -4.03 5.51 7.04
C VAL A 165 -4.40 5.59 8.53
N ALA A 166 -5.64 5.98 8.84
CA ALA A 166 -6.13 6.04 10.21
C ALA A 166 -6.18 4.66 10.87
N ILE A 167 -6.63 3.63 10.15
CA ILE A 167 -6.63 2.23 10.64
C ILE A 167 -5.20 1.76 10.88
N LEU A 168 -4.26 2.07 9.97
CA LEU A 168 -2.85 1.73 10.15
C LEU A 168 -2.28 2.37 11.41
N LEU A 169 -2.51 3.67 11.60
CA LEU A 169 -2.06 4.39 12.79
C LEU A 169 -2.71 3.82 14.06
N PHE A 170 -4.02 3.55 14.02
CA PHE A 170 -4.73 2.93 15.13
C PHE A 170 -4.13 1.56 15.49
N LEU A 171 -3.89 0.69 14.52
CA LEU A 171 -3.26 -0.61 14.76
C LEU A 171 -1.83 -0.47 15.29
N LEU A 172 -1.07 0.53 14.83
CA LEU A 172 0.29 0.76 15.29
C LEU A 172 0.36 1.11 16.78
N PHE A 173 -0.62 1.86 17.30
CA PHE A 173 -0.66 2.26 18.71
C PHE A 173 -1.47 1.32 19.61
N ALA A 174 -2.59 0.79 19.11
CA ALA A 174 -3.51 -0.03 19.91
C ALA A 174 -3.18 -1.52 19.88
N ALA A 175 -2.66 -2.03 18.76
CA ALA A 175 -2.44 -3.46 18.55
C ALA A 175 -1.24 -3.75 17.63
N PRO A 176 -0.02 -3.29 18.00
CA PRO A 176 1.16 -3.43 17.15
C PRO A 176 1.49 -4.89 16.83
N ASN A 177 1.14 -5.81 17.73
CA ASN A 177 1.34 -7.26 17.55
C ASN A 177 0.64 -7.79 16.30
N ILE A 178 -0.53 -7.24 15.93
CA ILE A 178 -1.24 -7.65 14.70
C ILE A 178 -0.37 -7.37 13.48
N LEU A 179 0.28 -6.21 13.43
CA LEU A 179 1.15 -5.82 12.32
C LEU A 179 2.49 -6.57 12.37
N ILE A 180 3.11 -6.67 13.55
CA ILE A 180 4.41 -7.32 13.73
C ILE A 180 4.32 -8.82 13.42
N ASP A 181 3.36 -9.51 14.02
CA ASP A 181 3.21 -10.96 13.87
C ASP A 181 2.78 -11.32 12.45
N SER A 182 1.83 -10.57 11.89
CA SER A 182 1.43 -10.78 10.50
C SER A 182 2.58 -10.49 9.54
N ASN A 183 3.34 -9.40 9.69
CA ASN A 183 4.50 -9.12 8.85
C ASN A 183 5.58 -10.21 8.96
N TYR A 184 5.87 -10.68 10.17
CA TYR A 184 6.86 -11.73 10.40
C TYR A 184 6.46 -13.03 9.68
N ARG A 185 5.16 -13.39 9.74
CA ARG A 185 4.61 -14.57 9.05
C ARG A 185 4.54 -14.37 7.53
N LEU A 186 4.14 -13.19 7.06
CA LEU A 186 4.04 -12.80 5.64
C LEU A 186 5.40 -12.84 4.94
N ILE A 187 6.45 -12.30 5.57
CA ILE A 187 7.81 -12.33 5.02
C ILE A 187 8.34 -13.78 5.02
N ARG A 188 8.06 -14.54 6.08
CA ARG A 188 8.46 -15.96 6.20
C ARG A 188 7.39 -16.88 5.62
N ASN A 189 6.94 -16.60 4.39
CA ASN A 189 5.88 -17.36 3.72
C ASN A 189 6.17 -18.84 3.45
N ASN A 190 7.42 -19.29 3.65
CA ASN A 190 7.86 -20.66 3.41
C ASN A 190 7.89 -21.54 4.67
N ARG A 191 7.59 -20.98 5.86
CA ARG A 191 7.50 -21.75 7.11
C ARG A 191 6.06 -21.87 7.57
N TYR A 192 5.69 -23.07 8.01
CA TYR A 192 4.44 -23.29 8.73
C TYR A 192 4.56 -22.61 10.10
N PHE A 193 3.58 -21.79 10.44
CA PHE A 193 3.48 -21.19 11.77
C PHE A 193 2.30 -21.83 12.48
N GLU A 194 2.59 -22.68 13.46
CA GLU A 194 1.57 -23.05 14.44
C GLU A 194 1.24 -21.83 15.29
N LYS A 195 -0.04 -21.70 15.61
CA LYS A 195 -0.54 -20.70 16.55
C LYS A 195 0.20 -20.89 17.87
N GLU A 196 0.73 -19.81 18.45
CA GLU A 196 1.32 -19.91 19.79
C GLU A 196 0.27 -20.50 20.75
N ALA A 197 0.66 -21.56 21.45
CA ALA A 197 -0.24 -22.23 22.37
C ALA A 197 -0.75 -21.22 23.41
N PRO A 198 -2.07 -21.16 23.67
CA PRO A 198 -2.64 -20.17 24.59
C PRO A 198 -2.27 -20.44 26.07
N PHE A 199 -1.57 -21.54 26.32
CA PHE A 199 -1.05 -21.97 27.61
C PHE A 199 0.32 -22.63 27.46
N ARG A 200 1.07 -22.64 28.56
CA ARG A 200 2.37 -23.29 28.72
C ARG A 200 2.35 -24.11 30.00
N PHE A 201 2.82 -25.34 29.91
CA PHE A 201 3.05 -26.20 31.07
C PHE A 201 4.40 -25.85 31.70
N ARG A 202 4.42 -25.73 33.02
CA ARG A 202 5.62 -25.62 33.86
C ARG A 202 5.56 -26.75 34.87
N ILE A 203 6.55 -27.63 34.83
CA ILE A 203 6.68 -28.69 35.83
C ILE A 203 7.37 -28.07 37.04
N ASN A 204 6.74 -28.18 38.21
CA ASN A 204 7.25 -27.58 39.44
C ASN A 204 8.25 -28.49 40.17
N ASN A 205 8.28 -29.78 39.85
CA ASN A 205 9.25 -30.72 40.39
C ASN A 205 10.64 -30.47 39.79
N GLU A 206 11.62 -30.12 40.62
CA GLU A 206 13.02 -29.94 40.19
C GLU A 206 13.69 -31.27 39.82
N VAL A 207 13.29 -32.36 40.47
CA VAL A 207 13.82 -33.71 40.28
C VAL A 207 12.65 -34.67 40.08
N LEU A 208 12.71 -35.47 39.00
CA LEU A 208 11.72 -36.48 38.64
C LEU A 208 12.17 -37.88 39.07
N GLU A 209 12.68 -37.99 40.29
CA GLU A 209 13.17 -39.23 40.87
C GLU A 209 12.46 -39.49 42.20
N VAL A 210 12.15 -40.75 42.47
CA VAL A 210 11.50 -41.19 43.71
C VAL A 210 12.11 -42.52 44.13
N PRO A 211 12.22 -42.82 45.44
CA PRO A 211 12.61 -44.15 45.88
C PRO A 211 11.67 -45.23 45.35
N GLN A 212 12.20 -46.44 45.16
CA GLN A 212 11.41 -47.57 44.68
C GLN A 212 10.22 -47.84 45.62
N TYR A 213 9.04 -48.05 45.04
CA TYR A 213 7.77 -48.28 45.75
C TYR A 213 7.20 -47.11 46.54
N ASP A 214 7.81 -45.93 46.46
CA ASP A 214 7.22 -44.71 46.99
C ASP A 214 6.26 -44.07 45.96
N ASP A 215 5.36 -43.23 46.48
CA ASP A 215 4.44 -42.45 45.67
C ASP A 215 5.15 -41.18 45.20
N PHE A 216 4.98 -40.82 43.92
CA PHE A 216 5.54 -39.60 43.35
C PHE A 216 4.43 -38.63 42.94
N GLU A 217 4.47 -37.43 43.50
CA GLU A 217 3.52 -36.36 43.19
C GLU A 217 4.11 -35.42 42.12
N LEU A 218 3.54 -35.46 40.92
CA LEU A 218 3.89 -34.57 39.83
C LEU A 218 3.00 -33.32 39.87
N SER A 219 3.60 -32.16 40.14
CA SER A 219 2.95 -30.86 40.15
C SER A 219 3.26 -30.09 38.84
N VAL A 220 2.21 -29.66 38.15
CA VAL A 220 2.29 -28.94 36.89
C VAL A 220 1.45 -27.68 36.96
N ASP A 221 2.09 -26.53 36.76
CA ASP A 221 1.42 -25.25 36.58
C ASP A 221 1.21 -24.93 35.11
N VAL A 222 0.02 -24.46 34.79
CA VAL A 222 -0.37 -24.04 33.45
C VAL A 222 -0.54 -22.52 33.45
N GLY A 223 0.42 -21.83 32.83
CA GLY A 223 0.40 -20.38 32.67
C GLY A 223 0.02 -19.97 31.25
N GLY A 224 -0.75 -18.91 31.09
CA GLY A 224 -1.12 -18.37 29.78
C GLY A 224 -2.43 -17.58 29.78
N ASN A 225 -2.94 -17.27 28.60
CA ASN A 225 -4.19 -16.53 28.43
C ASN A 225 -5.44 -17.40 28.63
N VAL A 226 -5.30 -18.73 28.54
CA VAL A 226 -6.41 -19.68 28.73
C VAL A 226 -5.91 -20.83 29.60
N ILE A 227 -6.53 -21.06 30.75
CA ILE A 227 -6.24 -22.22 31.60
C ILE A 227 -7.14 -23.38 31.14
N PRO A 228 -6.58 -24.55 30.77
CA PRO A 228 -7.36 -25.71 30.36
C PRO A 228 -8.21 -26.24 31.53
N ALA A 229 -9.39 -26.79 31.26
CA ALA A 229 -10.27 -27.33 32.31
C ALA A 229 -9.79 -28.68 32.86
N ALA A 230 -9.02 -29.44 32.06
CA ALA A 230 -8.46 -30.71 32.44
C ALA A 230 -7.10 -30.90 31.77
N VAL A 231 -6.18 -31.54 32.48
CA VAL A 231 -4.86 -31.94 31.97
C VAL A 231 -4.74 -33.44 32.17
N SER A 232 -4.16 -34.14 31.19
CA SER A 232 -3.92 -35.58 31.27
C SER A 232 -2.47 -35.90 30.92
N ILE A 233 -1.91 -36.87 31.63
CA ILE A 233 -0.58 -37.43 31.39
C ILE A 233 -0.75 -38.66 30.52
N VAL A 234 -0.01 -38.72 29.42
CA VAL A 234 0.02 -39.88 28.52
C VAL A 234 1.29 -40.67 28.80
N THR A 235 1.14 -41.93 29.18
CA THR A 235 2.24 -42.87 29.43
C THR A 235 2.09 -44.11 28.56
N ALA A 236 3.09 -45.00 28.53
CA ALA A 236 3.01 -46.26 27.80
C ALA A 236 1.89 -47.19 28.33
N THR A 237 1.49 -47.05 29.60
CA THR A 237 0.46 -47.88 30.26
C THR A 237 -0.95 -47.29 30.15
N GLY A 238 -1.09 -46.03 29.72
CA GLY A 238 -2.38 -45.38 29.54
C GLY A 238 -2.35 -43.86 29.72
N THR A 239 -3.54 -43.26 29.61
CA THR A 239 -3.76 -41.83 29.82
C THR A 239 -4.42 -41.60 31.17
N TYR A 240 -3.79 -40.80 32.02
CA TYR A 240 -4.27 -40.50 33.37
C TYR A 240 -4.61 -39.01 33.51
N SER A 241 -5.79 -38.70 34.03
CA SER A 241 -6.19 -37.30 34.28
C SER A 241 -5.59 -36.79 35.59
N MET A 242 -5.09 -35.55 35.56
CA MET A 242 -4.55 -34.85 36.73
C MET A 242 -5.69 -34.23 37.55
N GLU A 243 -5.49 -34.14 38.86
CA GLU A 243 -6.37 -33.46 39.79
C GLU A 243 -6.11 -31.94 39.77
N VAL A 244 -7.17 -31.15 39.92
CA VAL A 244 -7.10 -29.68 39.88
C VAL A 244 -6.94 -29.16 41.31
N ASN A 245 -5.76 -28.66 41.66
CA ASN A 245 -5.42 -28.19 43.00
C ASN A 245 -5.50 -26.67 43.15
N GLY A 246 -5.73 -25.93 42.06
CA GLY A 246 -5.94 -24.48 42.08
C GLY A 246 -6.07 -23.89 40.67
N PRO A 247 -6.24 -22.56 40.52
CA PRO A 247 -6.30 -21.91 39.22
C PRO A 247 -4.99 -22.13 38.43
N GLY A 248 -5.02 -23.03 37.47
CA GLY A 248 -3.85 -23.39 36.66
C GLY A 248 -2.89 -24.37 37.33
N ALA A 249 -3.17 -24.86 38.54
CA ALA A 249 -2.32 -25.83 39.24
C ALA A 249 -2.93 -27.23 39.13
N PHE A 250 -2.20 -28.15 38.52
CA PHE A 250 -2.60 -29.55 38.34
C PHE A 250 -1.62 -30.47 39.05
N THR A 251 -2.13 -31.58 39.57
CA THR A 251 -1.29 -32.52 40.30
C THR A 251 -1.71 -33.96 40.02
N TYR A 252 -0.74 -34.86 39.94
CA TYR A 252 -1.00 -36.28 39.74
C TYR A 252 -0.05 -37.11 40.57
N THR A 253 -0.60 -38.06 41.33
CA THR A 253 0.17 -38.95 42.19
C THR A 253 0.33 -40.30 41.50
N PHE A 254 1.56 -40.60 41.08
CA PHE A 254 1.95 -41.94 40.67
C PHE A 254 2.09 -42.81 41.92
N LYS A 255 1.29 -43.86 42.02
CA LYS A 255 1.32 -44.75 43.18
C LYS A 255 2.33 -45.87 42.98
N LYS A 256 3.20 -46.08 43.98
CA LYS A 256 4.14 -47.20 44.07
C LYS A 256 4.89 -47.47 42.76
N ILE A 257 5.76 -46.54 42.37
CA ILE A 257 6.51 -46.68 41.13
C ILE A 257 7.49 -47.88 41.23
N PRO A 258 7.39 -48.88 40.34
CA PRO A 258 8.34 -49.97 40.29
C PRO A 258 9.71 -49.47 39.82
N ALA A 259 10.79 -50.11 40.24
CA ALA A 259 12.13 -49.79 39.74
C ALA A 259 12.21 -50.12 38.24
N ASP A 260 12.91 -49.25 37.51
CA ASP A 260 13.32 -49.45 36.12
C ASP A 260 14.40 -50.55 36.02
#